data_AF-A0A8J7Y8B8-F1
#
_entry.id   AF-A0A8J7Y8B8-F1
#
_cell.length_a   1.000
_cell.length_b   1.000
_cell.length_c   1.000
_cell.angle_alpha   90.00
_cell.angle_beta   90.00
_cell.angle_gamma   90.00
#
_symmetry.space_group_name_H-M   'P 1'
#
loop_
_entity.id
_entity.type
_entity.pdbx_description
1 polymer ?
#
loop_
_entity_poly.entity_id
_entity_poly.type
_entity_poly.pdbx_seq_one_letter_code
_entity_poly.pdbx_strand_id
1 'polypeptide(L)' 'MMVEKDSCMYCGCCASVCPFNAVIVTDYDVQVTDACTDCKTCVKACPMGAIQ' A
#
# COMPACT_ATOMS: atom_id res chain seq x y z
N MET A 1 1.92 -2.21 10.10
CA MET A 1 1.78 -2.34 8.64
C MET A 1 3.16 -2.47 8.02
N MET A 2 3.37 -3.51 7.23
CA MET A 2 4.61 -3.81 6.51
C MET A 2 4.32 -4.00 5.02
N VAL A 3 5.29 -3.65 4.18
CA VAL A 3 5.19 -3.81 2.72
C VAL A 3 6.35 -4.66 2.22
N GLU A 4 6.03 -5.82 1.68
CA GLU A 4 6.98 -6.73 1.03
C GLU A 4 7.25 -6.22 -0.38
N LYS A 5 8.31 -5.41 -0.52
CA LYS A 5 8.66 -4.77 -1.80
C LYS A 5 8.97 -5.77 -2.90
N ASP A 6 9.55 -6.92 -2.56
CA ASP A 6 9.85 -7.99 -3.53
C ASP A 6 8.60 -8.62 -4.14
N SER A 7 7.46 -8.56 -3.44
CA SER A 7 6.16 -9.04 -3.94
C SER A 7 5.28 -7.92 -4.51
N CYS A 8 5.70 -6.66 -4.36
CA CYS A 8 4.95 -5.50 -4.83
C CYS A 8 5.24 -5.24 -6.32
N MET A 9 4.18 -5.22 -7.14
CA MET A 9 4.29 -4.87 -8.57
C MET A 9 4.05 -3.38 -8.86
N TYR A 10 4.04 -2.53 -7.83
CA TYR A 10 3.82 -1.08 -7.95
C TYR A 10 2.53 -0.66 -8.69
N CYS A 11 1.49 -1.50 -8.64
CA CYS A 11 0.22 -1.27 -9.36
C CYS A 11 -0.59 -0.05 -8.88
N GLY A 12 -0.30 0.48 -7.68
CA GLY A 12 -1.02 1.64 -7.14
C GLY A 12 -2.40 1.35 -6.54
N CYS A 13 -2.88 0.10 -6.55
CA CYS A 13 -4.20 -0.24 -5.99
C CYS A 13 -4.36 0.17 -4.52
N CYS A 14 -3.33 -0.06 -3.70
CA CYS A 14 -3.31 0.31 -2.29
C CYS A 14 -3.41 1.83 -2.07
N ALA A 15 -2.76 2.63 -2.92
CA ALA A 15 -2.86 4.09 -2.89
C ALA A 15 -4.27 4.55 -3.28
N SER A 16 -4.85 3.97 -4.33
CA SER A 16 -6.19 4.34 -4.81
C SER A 16 -7.31 4.06 -3.81
N VAL A 17 -7.19 3.04 -2.96
CA VAL A 17 -8.21 2.72 -1.95
C VAL A 17 -7.97 3.38 -0.59
N CYS A 18 -6.84 4.06 -0.40
CA CYS A 18 -6.48 4.62 0.88
C CYS A 18 -7.28 5.92 1.14
N PRO A 19 -8.22 5.95 2.09
CA PRO A 19 -9.03 7.15 2.35
C PRO A 19 -8.23 8.29 2.99
N PHE A 20 -7.08 7.95 3.59
CA PHE A 20 -6.17 8.91 4.24
C PHE A 20 -5.02 9.34 3.33
N ASN A 21 -4.99 8.84 2.09
CA ASN A 21 -3.91 9.09 1.15
C ASN A 21 -2.51 8.79 1.73
N ALA A 22 -2.45 7.80 2.63
CA ALA A 22 -1.25 7.45 3.41
C ALA A 22 -0.28 6.52 2.67
N VAL A 23 -0.68 5.98 1.51
CA VAL A 23 0.14 5.07 0.71
C VAL A 23 0.57 5.78 -0.57
N ILE A 24 1.88 5.92 -0.75
CA ILE A 24 2.49 6.52 -1.93
C ILE A 24 3.16 5.39 -2.72
N VAL A 25 2.75 5.23 -3.97
CA VAL A 25 3.33 4.24 -4.89
C VAL A 25 3.97 5.00 -6.04
N THR A 26 5.23 4.66 -6.31
CA THR A 26 6.00 5.11 -7.47
C THR A 26 6.37 3.88 -8.30
N ASP A 27 6.97 4.07 -9.47
CA ASP A 27 7.32 2.96 -10.37
C ASP A 27 8.31 1.94 -9.77
N TYR A 28 9.02 2.30 -8.70
CA TYR A 28 10.08 1.49 -8.09
C TYR A 28 10.01 1.39 -6.57
N ASP A 29 9.09 2.11 -5.93
CA ASP A 29 9.00 2.14 -4.47
C ASP A 29 7.58 2.34 -3.99
N VAL A 30 7.31 1.81 -2.79
CA VAL A 30 6.05 1.98 -2.08
C VAL A 30 6.36 2.40 -0.66
N GLN A 31 5.75 3.50 -0.24
CA GLN A 31 5.93 4.07 1.10
C GLN A 31 4.58 4.30 1.78
N VAL A 32 4.56 4.06 3.08
CA VAL A 32 3.42 4.34 3.94
C VAL A 32 3.83 5.47 4.87
N THR A 33 3.04 6.54 4.89
CA THR A 33 3.29 7.72 5.72
C THR A 33 2.64 7.60 7.09
N ASP A 34 2.98 8.52 7.99
CA ASP A 34 2.39 8.61 9.34
C ASP A 34 0.89 8.94 9.35
N ALA A 35 0.30 9.27 8.20
CA ALA A 35 -1.15 9.41 8.05
C ALA A 35 -1.90 8.07 8.11
N CYS A 36 -1.19 6.93 8.10
CA CYS A 36 -1.79 5.61 8.17
C CYS A 36 -2.40 5.36 9.55
N THR A 37 -3.70 5.05 9.57
CA THR A 37 -4.47 4.75 10.79
C THR A 37 -4.67 3.25 11.03
N ASP A 38 -3.95 2.40 10.30
CA ASP A 38 -4.09 0.93 10.32
C ASP A 38 -5.53 0.43 10.03
N CYS A 39 -6.23 1.11 9.10
CA CYS A 39 -7.60 0.73 8.69
C CYS A 39 -7.68 -0.57 7.85
N LYS A 40 -6.54 -1.07 7.35
CA LYS A 40 -6.38 -2.34 6.61
C LYS A 40 -7.14 -2.47 5.28
N THR A 41 -7.66 -1.37 4.73
CA THR A 41 -8.32 -1.38 3.40
C THR A 41 -7.34 -1.75 2.28
N CYS A 42 -6.11 -1.25 2.35
CA CYS A 42 -5.02 -1.55 1.40
C CYS A 42 -4.63 -3.03 1.37
N VAL A 43 -4.72 -3.75 2.50
CA VAL A 43 -4.46 -5.20 2.60
C VAL A 43 -5.45 -5.99 1.77
N LYS A 44 -6.75 -5.66 1.86
CA LYS A 44 -7.79 -6.33 1.07
C LYS A 44 -7.72 -5.98 -0.41
N ALA A 45 -7.24 -4.79 -0.74
CA ALA A 45 -7.15 -4.33 -2.12
C ALA A 45 -5.87 -4.78 -2.85
N CYS A 46 -4.84 -5.24 -2.13
CA CYS A 46 -3.59 -5.66 -2.75
C CYS A 46 -3.75 -7.05 -3.39
N PRO A 47 -3.70 -7.17 -4.72
CA PRO A 47 -3.89 -8.47 -5.39
C PRO A 47 -2.71 -9.42 -5.18
N MET A 48 -1.52 -8.87 -4.94
CA MET A 48 -0.29 -9.64 -4.69
C MET A 48 -0.14 -10.08 -3.23
N GLY A 49 -0.98 -9.55 -2.32
CA GLY A 49 -0.79 -9.76 -0.88
C GLY A 49 0.52 -9.17 -0.33
N ALA A 50 1.10 -8.19 -1.01
CA ALA A 50 2.39 -7.58 -0.65
C ALA A 50 2.31 -6.65 0.57
N ILE A 51 1.11 -6.33 1.06
CA ILE A 51 0.89 -5.45 2.23
C ILE A 51 0.20 -6.26 3.33
N GLN A 52 0.69 -6.16 4.58
CA GLN A 52 0.17 -6.87 5.76
C GLN A 52 0.20 -6.02 7.03
#